data_AF-X0S947-F1
#
_entry.id   AF-X0S947-F1
#
_cell.length_a   1.000
_cell.length_b   1.000
_cell.length_c   1.000
_cell.angle_alpha   90.00
_cell.angle_beta   90.00
_cell.angle_gamma   90.00
#
_symmetry.space_group_name_H-M   'P 1'
#
loop_
_entity.id
_entity.type
_entity.pdbx_description
1 polymer ?
#
loop_
_entity_poly.entity_id
_entity_poly.type
_entity_poly.pdbx_seq_one_letter_code
_entity_poly.pdbx_strand_id
1 'polypeptide(L)'
;TLNSASTTEAGVMPATSVVEVDLLAASDGIFNGITLDNPAFTVASDGATITASIEQSGGGDLRVIFEAGLYDWDTTPADTVSLTPGTDTVPVQNWVYLLESTKVLTASTVGWPATEHAKVGTVVCQTAATLATDGAMKVHAWTDHDKSTDDMGHIVHINAWIREQPATWQSGVVLSPTVNVGPTPDTATVATTTGIVLQLHDHTYPAFDTSAASEAYVINDSVTPYTTVQDFATLLTDSVGGSLSGRRYNLVVWGVVSEATADCKLFVNLPDGSYGTNTAAINDAEHTSIYTIPSDYRGCGFLISRLTVRHQTTGGGQWSVLQNEDLRGLYPSTSPGGGASQTQFSDAAFAVFNDADNTKAVDLDVSAVTTATTRTITIPDS
;
A
#
# COMPACT_ATOMS: atom_id res chain seq x y z
N THR A 1 77.95 21.86 20.56
CA THR A 1 77.38 22.61 21.70
C THR A 1 76.74 23.89 21.19
N LEU A 2 75.48 23.84 20.80
CA LEU A 2 74.65 25.04 20.66
C LEU A 2 73.28 24.68 21.22
N ASN A 3 73.09 25.11 22.47
CA ASN A 3 71.82 25.21 23.14
C ASN A 3 71.51 26.71 23.20
N SER A 4 70.41 27.15 22.56
CA SER A 4 69.70 28.36 22.95
C SER A 4 68.29 28.30 22.39
N ALA A 5 67.37 27.89 23.25
CA ALA A 5 65.95 28.13 23.08
C ALA A 5 65.61 29.59 23.42
N SER A 6 64.72 30.20 22.61
CA SER A 6 63.69 31.16 23.05
C SER A 6 62.61 31.18 21.94
N THR A 7 61.43 30.57 22.14
CA THR A 7 60.13 31.23 22.44
C THR A 7 59.79 32.35 21.45
N THR A 8 58.66 32.45 20.76
CA THR A 8 57.29 31.90 20.90
C THR A 8 56.54 32.39 19.66
N GLU A 9 55.70 31.58 19.02
CA GLU A 9 54.38 32.05 18.57
C GLU A 9 53.49 30.85 18.24
N ALA A 10 52.35 30.80 18.92
CA ALA A 10 51.31 29.82 18.73
C ALA A 10 50.61 30.08 17.38
N GLY A 11 51.03 29.35 16.35
CA GLY A 11 50.27 29.25 15.11
C GLY A 11 49.10 28.29 15.30
N VAL A 12 47.95 28.83 15.75
CA VAL A 12 46.66 28.17 15.65
C VAL A 12 46.43 27.80 14.18
N MET A 13 46.31 26.51 13.88
CA MET A 13 45.78 26.06 12.59
C MET A 13 44.31 26.49 12.51
N PRO A 14 43.87 27.25 11.48
CA PRO A 14 42.46 27.48 11.27
C PRO A 14 41.87 26.19 10.67
N ALA A 15 41.44 25.27 11.53
CA ALA A 15 40.68 24.11 11.12
C ALA A 15 39.19 24.45 11.13
N THR A 16 38.77 25.23 10.15
CA THR A 16 37.39 25.22 9.66
C THR A 16 37.52 25.15 8.14
N SER A 17 37.56 23.92 7.63
CA SER A 17 37.77 23.67 6.21
C SER A 17 36.57 24.20 5.43
N VAL A 18 36.85 25.09 4.48
CA VAL A 18 35.96 25.63 3.44
C VAL A 18 35.11 24.56 2.73
N VAL A 19 35.49 23.28 2.84
CA VAL A 19 34.76 22.11 2.31
C VAL A 19 33.44 21.83 3.04
N GLU A 20 33.32 22.11 4.35
CA GLU A 20 32.07 21.86 5.10
C GLU A 20 30.99 22.91 4.81
N VAL A 21 31.39 24.15 4.53
CA VAL A 21 30.46 25.26 4.25
C VAL A 21 29.82 25.14 2.87
N ASP A 22 30.56 24.63 1.88
CA ASP A 22 30.10 24.50 0.49
C ASP A 22 29.14 23.29 0.28
N LEU A 23 29.30 22.23 1.09
CA LEU A 23 28.40 21.07 1.09
C LEU A 23 27.04 21.36 1.73
N LEU A 24 27.01 22.19 2.78
CA LEU A 24 25.75 22.65 3.40
C LEU A 24 24.99 23.58 2.44
N ALA A 25 25.66 24.59 1.89
CA ALA A 25 25.07 25.55 0.95
C ALA A 25 24.48 24.89 -0.33
N ALA A 26 25.09 23.80 -0.82
CA ALA A 26 24.56 23.05 -1.96
C ALA A 26 23.38 22.12 -1.60
N SER A 27 23.15 21.87 -0.30
CA SER A 27 22.10 20.97 0.21
C SER A 27 20.91 21.70 0.84
N ASP A 28 21.00 23.01 1.05
CA ASP A 28 19.97 23.83 1.73
C ASP A 28 18.58 23.68 1.09
N GLY A 29 18.49 23.54 -0.23
CA GLY A 29 17.20 23.33 -0.91
C GLY A 29 16.51 21.98 -0.59
N ILE A 30 17.27 20.96 -0.20
CA ILE A 30 16.75 19.63 0.16
C ILE A 30 16.26 19.61 1.62
N PHE A 31 16.92 20.38 2.49
CA PHE A 31 16.69 20.36 3.94
C PHE A 31 15.93 21.60 4.44
N ASN A 32 15.55 22.54 3.57
CA ASN A 32 14.79 23.70 4.00
C ASN A 32 13.46 23.31 4.67
N GLY A 33 13.23 23.80 5.89
CA GLY A 33 12.04 23.56 6.69
C GLY A 33 12.06 22.26 7.49
N ILE A 34 13.15 21.49 7.46
CA ILE A 34 13.31 20.29 8.32
C ILE A 34 13.98 20.64 9.65
N THR A 35 13.81 19.75 10.62
CA THR A 35 14.52 19.76 11.90
C THR A 35 15.78 18.89 11.85
N LEU A 36 16.86 19.29 12.53
CA LEU A 36 18.06 18.45 12.75
C LEU A 36 17.95 17.53 13.98
N ASP A 37 16.80 17.59 14.65
CA ASP A 37 16.54 16.94 15.91
C ASP A 37 15.19 16.24 15.79
N ASN A 38 15.00 15.10 16.45
CA ASN A 38 13.71 14.42 16.42
C ASN A 38 12.65 15.20 17.23
N PRO A 39 11.60 15.76 16.60
CA PRO A 39 10.63 16.60 17.29
C PRO A 39 9.48 15.78 17.90
N ALA A 40 8.94 16.29 19.00
CA ALA A 40 7.73 15.79 19.64
C ALA A 40 6.62 16.84 19.52
N PHE A 41 5.63 16.56 18.66
CA PHE A 41 4.45 17.41 18.49
C PHE A 41 3.25 16.83 19.23
N THR A 42 2.66 17.59 20.15
CA THR A 42 1.54 17.16 20.98
C THR A 42 0.41 18.18 21.00
N VAL A 43 -0.81 17.71 21.33
CA VAL A 43 -2.01 18.55 21.42
C VAL A 43 -2.77 18.19 22.68
N ALA A 44 -3.17 19.20 23.45
CA ALA A 44 -3.96 19.05 24.65
C ALA A 44 -5.08 20.10 24.73
N SER A 45 -6.10 19.85 25.56
CA SER A 45 -7.14 20.82 25.89
C SER A 45 -7.43 20.81 27.39
N ASP A 46 -7.66 21.98 27.96
CA ASP A 46 -8.11 22.16 29.34
C ASP A 46 -9.65 22.28 29.46
N GLY A 47 -10.36 22.06 28.34
CA GLY A 47 -11.81 22.21 28.22
C GLY A 47 -12.26 23.60 27.76
N ALA A 48 -11.35 24.59 27.72
CA ALA A 48 -11.60 25.94 27.22
C ALA A 48 -10.65 26.32 26.07
N THR A 49 -9.37 25.99 26.18
CA THR A 49 -8.31 26.27 25.21
C THR A 49 -7.70 24.97 24.73
N ILE A 50 -7.57 24.85 23.40
CA ILE A 50 -6.80 23.78 22.78
C ILE A 50 -5.39 24.33 22.50
N THR A 51 -4.36 23.63 22.96
CA THR A 51 -2.97 24.03 22.83
C THR A 51 -2.21 22.97 22.05
N ALA A 52 -1.48 23.39 21.02
CA ALA A 52 -0.46 22.58 20.37
C ALA A 52 0.90 22.93 20.95
N SER A 53 1.75 21.93 21.16
CA SER A 53 3.07 22.06 21.76
C SER A 53 4.12 21.31 20.96
N ILE A 54 5.33 21.86 20.88
CA ILE A 54 6.47 21.24 20.20
C ILE A 54 7.76 21.44 21.01
N GLU A 55 8.55 20.38 21.09
CA GLU A 55 9.90 20.34 21.68
C GLU A 55 10.73 19.21 21.08
N GLN A 56 12.01 19.11 21.43
CA GLN A 56 12.81 17.92 21.14
C GLN A 56 12.24 16.69 21.88
N SER A 57 12.20 15.54 21.21
CA SER A 57 11.78 14.29 21.85
C SER A 57 12.72 13.93 23.00
N GLY A 58 12.17 13.81 24.22
CA GLY A 58 12.95 13.64 25.45
C GLY A 58 13.28 14.95 26.17
N GLY A 59 12.82 16.09 25.65
CA GLY A 59 13.08 17.44 26.15
C GLY A 59 14.30 18.08 25.48
N GLY A 60 14.28 19.40 25.34
CA GLY A 60 15.36 20.19 24.74
C GLY A 60 14.89 21.06 23.57
N ASP A 61 15.86 21.76 22.98
CA ASP A 61 15.65 22.71 21.89
C ASP A 61 15.74 22.03 20.52
N LEU A 62 15.06 22.60 19.53
CA LEU A 62 15.08 22.12 18.15
C LEU A 62 15.99 23.00 17.31
N ARG A 63 16.63 22.42 16.29
CA ARG A 63 17.34 23.19 15.27
C ARG A 63 16.64 23.04 13.93
N VAL A 64 16.31 24.16 13.30
CA VAL A 64 15.54 24.21 12.05
C VAL A 64 16.40 24.82 10.95
N ILE A 65 16.41 24.21 9.78
CA ILE A 65 17.11 24.75 8.61
C ILE A 65 16.16 25.68 7.84
N PHE A 66 16.61 26.91 7.59
CA PHE A 66 15.98 27.86 6.67
C PHE A 66 17.00 28.28 5.60
N GLU A 67 16.57 28.99 4.56
CA GLU A 67 17.44 29.62 3.56
C GLU A 67 18.47 30.56 4.23
N ALA A 68 18.07 31.24 5.30
CA ALA A 68 18.94 32.09 6.10
C ALA A 68 20.00 31.31 6.92
N GLY A 69 19.95 29.98 6.91
CA GLY A 69 20.81 29.08 7.68
C GLY A 69 20.09 28.41 8.84
N LEU A 70 20.89 27.81 9.73
CA LEU A 70 20.40 27.10 10.91
C LEU A 70 19.83 28.07 11.95
N TYR A 71 18.63 27.79 12.44
CA TYR A 71 17.99 28.49 13.55
C TYR A 71 17.90 27.57 14.77
N ASP A 72 18.55 27.95 15.87
CA ASP A 72 18.39 27.33 17.17
C ASP A 72 17.06 27.80 17.80
N TRP A 73 16.02 26.96 17.70
CA TRP A 73 14.69 27.21 18.22
C TRP A 73 14.60 26.78 19.68
N ASP A 74 14.59 27.77 20.57
CA ASP A 74 14.31 27.56 22.01
C ASP A 74 12.89 27.00 22.18
N THR A 75 12.82 25.73 22.58
CA THR A 75 11.58 25.00 22.84
C THR A 75 11.59 24.40 24.24
N THR A 76 12.33 25.01 25.17
CA THR A 76 12.44 24.54 26.55
C THR A 76 12.01 25.62 27.55
N PRO A 77 10.80 25.55 28.13
CA PRO A 77 9.78 24.50 27.95
C PRO A 77 9.14 24.54 26.56
N ALA A 78 8.45 23.46 26.18
CA ALA A 78 7.83 23.30 24.86
C ALA A 78 7.18 24.59 24.33
N ASP A 79 7.52 24.97 23.09
CA ASP A 79 6.90 26.12 22.45
C ASP A 79 5.43 25.79 22.12
N THR A 80 4.54 26.75 22.32
CA THR A 80 3.10 26.50 22.29
C THR A 80 2.32 27.51 21.47
N VAL A 81 1.23 27.04 20.87
CA VAL A 81 0.28 27.90 20.16
C VAL A 81 -1.15 27.44 20.41
N SER A 82 -2.05 28.40 20.65
CA SER A 82 -3.48 28.12 20.75
C SER A 82 -4.07 27.75 19.39
N LEU A 83 -4.89 26.70 19.36
CA LEU A 83 -5.62 26.28 18.18
C LEU A 83 -7.04 26.86 18.19
N THR A 84 -7.60 27.09 17.00
CA THR A 84 -8.99 27.51 16.85
C THR A 84 -9.91 26.29 16.96
N PRO A 85 -10.81 26.22 17.97
CA PRO A 85 -11.78 25.15 18.08
C PRO A 85 -12.86 25.25 17.00
N GLY A 86 -13.35 24.10 16.54
CA GLY A 86 -14.60 23.99 15.78
C GLY A 86 -15.79 23.68 16.68
N THR A 87 -16.83 23.11 16.10
CA THR A 87 -17.92 22.45 16.84
C THR A 87 -17.82 20.94 16.68
N ASP A 88 -18.55 20.17 17.49
CA ASP A 88 -18.54 18.70 17.38
C ASP A 88 -19.16 18.20 16.07
N THR A 89 -20.01 19.01 15.43
CA THR A 89 -20.62 18.71 14.12
C THR A 89 -19.88 19.35 12.94
N VAL A 90 -19.06 20.37 13.19
CA VAL A 90 -18.27 21.10 12.19
C VAL A 90 -16.87 21.36 12.77
N PRO A 91 -16.01 20.33 12.83
CA PRO A 91 -14.66 20.50 13.33
C PRO A 91 -13.82 21.35 12.36
N VAL A 92 -12.81 22.05 12.89
CA VAL A 92 -11.96 22.98 12.13
C VAL A 92 -10.53 22.45 12.05
N GLN A 93 -9.93 22.50 10.86
CA GLN A 93 -8.53 22.15 10.67
C GLN A 93 -7.61 23.34 10.96
N ASN A 94 -6.61 23.12 11.82
CA ASN A 94 -5.54 24.05 12.13
C ASN A 94 -4.23 23.55 11.51
N TRP A 95 -3.47 24.48 10.93
CA TRP A 95 -2.16 24.27 10.32
C TRP A 95 -1.12 24.98 11.19
N VAL A 96 -0.24 24.22 11.82
CA VAL A 96 0.77 24.70 12.78
C VAL A 96 2.14 24.70 12.11
N TYR A 97 2.85 25.84 12.18
CA TYR A 97 4.14 26.04 11.52
C TYR A 97 4.99 27.08 12.25
N LEU A 98 6.31 26.97 12.10
CA LEU A 98 7.26 28.02 12.49
C LEU A 98 7.50 28.94 11.28
N LEU A 99 7.14 30.21 11.39
CA LEU A 99 7.35 31.17 10.30
C LEU A 99 8.81 31.65 10.29
N GLU A 100 9.46 31.62 9.13
CA GLU A 100 10.87 32.01 9.03
C GLU A 100 11.10 33.47 9.47
N SER A 101 10.27 34.39 8.99
CA SER A 101 10.53 35.83 9.15
C SER A 101 10.34 36.35 10.58
N THR A 102 9.47 35.71 11.36
CA THR A 102 9.20 36.09 12.75
C THR A 102 9.84 35.15 13.76
N LYS A 103 10.22 33.93 13.34
CA LYS A 103 10.66 32.84 14.21
C LYS A 103 9.66 32.52 15.32
N VAL A 104 8.35 32.64 15.02
CA VAL A 104 7.24 32.38 15.96
C VAL A 104 6.39 31.20 15.50
N LEU A 105 6.08 30.29 16.42
CA LEU A 105 5.11 29.22 16.22
C LEU A 105 3.71 29.80 16.01
N THR A 106 3.11 29.47 14.87
CA THR A 106 1.85 30.07 14.41
C THR A 106 0.86 28.98 14.02
N ALA A 107 -0.43 29.24 14.24
CA ALA A 107 -1.53 28.39 13.78
C ALA A 107 -2.44 29.16 12.80
N SER A 108 -2.93 28.48 11.77
CA SER A 108 -3.81 29.02 10.72
C SER A 108 -4.97 28.07 10.43
N THR A 109 -6.16 28.59 10.11
CA THR A 109 -7.31 27.78 9.67
C THR A 109 -7.50 27.76 8.15
N VAL A 110 -6.62 28.44 7.39
CA VAL A 110 -6.76 28.60 5.93
C VAL A 110 -5.69 27.88 5.11
N GLY A 111 -4.70 27.24 5.75
CA GLY A 111 -3.61 26.53 5.07
C GLY A 111 -2.22 26.93 5.55
N TRP A 112 -1.22 26.35 4.88
CA TRP A 112 0.18 26.77 4.97
C TRP A 112 0.38 28.18 4.41
N PRO A 113 1.32 28.98 4.95
CA PRO A 113 1.64 30.29 4.39
C PRO A 113 2.37 30.16 3.06
N ALA A 114 2.32 31.22 2.23
CA ALA A 114 3.05 31.29 0.97
C ALA A 114 4.53 31.68 1.13
N THR A 115 4.91 32.17 2.31
CA THR A 115 6.28 32.52 2.67
C THR A 115 7.01 31.31 3.27
N GLU A 116 8.33 31.37 3.35
CA GLU A 116 9.16 30.32 3.96
C GLU A 116 8.74 30.01 5.41
N HIS A 117 8.63 28.72 5.71
CA HIS A 117 8.17 28.19 6.99
C HIS A 117 8.61 26.74 7.18
N ALA A 118 8.76 26.31 8.43
CA ALA A 118 8.87 24.89 8.78
C ALA A 118 7.49 24.38 9.18
N LYS A 119 7.02 23.31 8.52
CA LYS A 119 5.73 22.69 8.84
C LYS A 119 5.87 21.88 10.12
N VAL A 120 4.95 22.10 11.06
CA VAL A 120 4.95 21.37 12.33
C VAL A 120 3.85 20.30 12.33
N GLY A 121 2.61 20.69 12.04
CA GLY A 121 1.51 19.75 12.14
C GLY A 121 0.20 20.26 11.58
N THR A 122 -0.75 19.35 11.41
CA THR A 122 -2.16 19.69 11.18
C THR A 122 -3.03 19.00 12.20
N VAL A 123 -3.99 19.74 12.75
CA VAL A 123 -4.86 19.27 13.83
C VAL A 123 -6.31 19.58 13.48
N VAL A 124 -7.19 18.56 13.48
CA VAL A 124 -8.63 18.79 13.32
C VAL A 124 -9.27 18.84 14.70
N CYS A 125 -9.78 20.02 15.05
CA CYS A 125 -10.32 20.33 16.37
C CYS A 125 -11.84 20.39 16.34
N GLN A 126 -12.48 19.55 17.14
CA GLN A 126 -13.86 19.74 17.60
C GLN A 126 -13.92 20.81 18.71
N THR A 127 -14.96 20.81 19.56
CA THR A 127 -14.99 21.73 20.71
C THR A 127 -13.85 21.43 21.69
N ALA A 128 -13.40 22.45 22.44
CA ALA A 128 -12.35 22.27 23.45
C ALA A 128 -12.75 21.27 24.56
N ALA A 129 -14.03 21.25 24.94
CA ALA A 129 -14.56 20.33 25.94
C ALA A 129 -14.44 18.86 25.48
N THR A 130 -14.90 18.55 24.26
CA THR A 130 -14.83 17.20 23.71
C THR A 130 -13.39 16.79 23.41
N LEU A 131 -12.53 17.71 22.96
CA LEU A 131 -11.10 17.40 22.77
C LEU A 131 -10.41 17.03 24.09
N ALA A 132 -10.79 17.69 25.20
CA ALA A 132 -10.23 17.38 26.52
C ALA A 132 -10.59 15.97 27.00
N THR A 133 -11.73 15.42 26.57
CA THR A 133 -12.16 14.06 26.96
C THR A 133 -11.70 12.99 25.97
N ASP A 134 -11.76 13.29 24.67
CA ASP A 134 -11.68 12.27 23.61
C ASP A 134 -10.42 12.42 22.75
N GLY A 135 -9.64 13.48 22.93
CA GLY A 135 -8.51 13.85 22.08
C GLY A 135 -8.95 14.52 20.77
N ALA A 136 -7.99 14.98 19.95
CA ALA A 136 -8.31 15.65 18.69
C ALA A 136 -8.81 14.65 17.63
N MET A 137 -9.73 15.07 16.75
CA MET A 137 -10.19 14.23 15.63
C MET A 137 -9.05 13.78 14.70
N LYS A 138 -7.99 14.60 14.61
CA LYS A 138 -6.78 14.30 13.84
C LYS A 138 -5.62 15.06 14.45
N VAL A 139 -4.49 14.39 14.63
CA VAL A 139 -3.17 15.00 14.79
C VAL A 139 -2.28 14.37 13.74
N HIS A 140 -1.74 15.19 12.83
CA HIS A 140 -0.78 14.74 11.83
C HIS A 140 0.45 15.63 11.93
N ALA A 141 1.54 15.06 12.45
CA ALA A 141 2.84 15.72 12.47
C ALA A 141 3.39 15.79 11.04
N TRP A 142 3.84 16.98 10.64
CA TRP A 142 4.48 17.26 9.35
C TRP A 142 5.96 17.59 9.51
N THR A 143 6.46 17.55 10.74
CA THR A 143 7.86 17.75 11.04
C THR A 143 8.69 16.61 10.45
N ASP A 144 9.54 16.94 9.49
CA ASP A 144 10.61 16.06 9.04
C ASP A 144 11.86 16.29 9.89
N HIS A 145 12.58 15.22 10.20
CA HIS A 145 13.85 15.24 10.91
C HIS A 145 14.97 14.66 10.03
N ASP A 146 16.20 15.14 10.19
CA ASP A 146 17.38 14.57 9.52
C ASP A 146 17.72 13.16 10.03
N LYS A 147 17.48 12.89 11.31
CA LYS A 147 17.67 11.60 11.97
C LYS A 147 16.70 11.35 13.13
N SER A 148 16.45 10.07 13.39
CA SER A 148 15.59 9.58 14.48
C SER A 148 16.36 9.42 15.80
N THR A 149 15.64 9.04 16.86
CA THR A 149 16.20 8.79 18.21
C THR A 149 17.23 7.66 18.27
N ASP A 150 17.25 6.79 17.27
CA ASP A 150 18.23 5.71 17.07
C ASP A 150 19.38 6.12 16.15
N ASP A 151 19.50 7.42 15.86
CA ASP A 151 20.49 8.03 14.96
C ASP A 151 20.40 7.53 13.50
N MET A 152 19.29 6.90 13.10
CA MET A 152 19.04 6.54 11.70
C MET A 152 18.56 7.75 10.90
N GLY A 153 19.18 7.97 9.73
CA GLY A 153 18.88 9.12 8.90
C GLY A 153 17.53 9.02 8.17
N HIS A 154 16.96 10.16 7.80
CA HIS A 154 15.64 10.29 7.15
C HIS A 154 15.45 9.40 5.92
N ILE A 155 16.48 9.26 5.08
CA ILE A 155 16.43 8.41 3.87
C ILE A 155 16.18 6.93 4.23
N VAL A 156 16.74 6.45 5.35
CA VAL A 156 16.53 5.07 5.80
C VAL A 156 15.06 4.87 6.19
N HIS A 157 14.43 5.88 6.82
CA HIS A 157 13.03 5.84 7.20
C HIS A 157 12.07 5.89 6.00
N ILE A 158 12.35 6.77 5.03
CA ILE A 158 11.62 6.79 3.76
C ILE A 158 11.73 5.42 3.08
N ASN A 159 12.94 4.87 3.01
CA ASN A 159 13.19 3.57 2.41
C ASN A 159 12.47 2.43 3.14
N ALA A 160 12.35 2.50 4.47
CA ALA A 160 11.57 1.55 5.25
C ALA A 160 10.08 1.67 4.91
N TRP A 161 9.52 2.88 4.91
CA TRP A 161 8.11 3.10 4.55
C TRP A 161 7.76 2.60 3.14
N ILE A 162 8.65 2.85 2.16
CA ILE A 162 8.46 2.35 0.79
C ILE A 162 8.50 0.82 0.75
N ARG A 163 9.40 0.18 1.50
CA ARG A 163 9.50 -1.29 1.56
C ARG A 163 8.35 -1.96 2.30
N GLU A 164 7.62 -1.22 3.13
CA GLU A 164 6.38 -1.68 3.78
C GLU A 164 5.15 -1.62 2.85
N GLN A 165 5.30 -1.09 1.63
CA GLN A 165 4.28 -1.17 0.58
C GLN A 165 4.35 -2.51 -0.17
N PRO A 166 3.26 -2.96 -0.84
CA PRO A 166 3.34 -4.14 -1.71
C PRO A 166 4.36 -3.95 -2.85
N ALA A 167 4.95 -5.03 -3.34
CA ALA A 167 5.91 -4.96 -4.44
C ALA A 167 5.24 -4.49 -5.74
N THR A 168 5.92 -3.61 -6.48
CA THR A 168 5.35 -3.01 -7.70
C THR A 168 5.75 -3.80 -8.93
N TRP A 169 4.78 -4.37 -9.64
CA TRP A 169 5.04 -4.98 -10.95
C TRP A 169 5.34 -3.91 -12.01
N GLN A 170 6.35 -4.17 -12.86
CA GLN A 170 6.70 -3.30 -13.99
C GLN A 170 6.43 -3.95 -15.35
N SER A 171 6.87 -5.20 -15.54
CA SER A 171 6.78 -5.88 -16.84
C SER A 171 6.87 -7.39 -16.71
N GLY A 172 6.47 -8.11 -17.77
CA GLY A 172 6.58 -9.58 -17.84
C GLY A 172 5.69 -10.29 -16.81
N VAL A 173 6.06 -11.51 -16.43
CA VAL A 173 5.27 -12.38 -15.52
C VAL A 173 3.86 -12.67 -16.05
N VAL A 174 3.70 -12.78 -17.36
CA VAL A 174 2.40 -13.15 -17.96
C VAL A 174 2.12 -14.61 -17.64
N LEU A 175 0.99 -14.90 -16.99
CA LEU A 175 0.58 -16.27 -16.70
C LEU A 175 -0.15 -16.91 -17.89
N SER A 176 0.26 -18.12 -18.25
CA SER A 176 -0.32 -18.95 -19.30
C SER A 176 -0.72 -20.32 -18.71
N PRO A 177 -2.03 -20.60 -18.55
CA PRO A 177 -2.48 -21.91 -18.10
C PRO A 177 -2.61 -22.89 -19.28
N THR A 178 -2.28 -24.16 -19.06
CA THR A 178 -2.40 -25.23 -20.05
C THR A 178 -3.16 -26.41 -19.46
N VAL A 179 -4.16 -26.91 -20.19
CA VAL A 179 -4.83 -28.18 -19.87
C VAL A 179 -4.46 -29.21 -20.92
N ASN A 180 -3.92 -30.34 -20.48
CA ASN A 180 -3.64 -31.48 -21.34
C ASN A 180 -4.73 -32.54 -21.14
N VAL A 181 -5.49 -32.78 -22.20
CA VAL A 181 -6.62 -33.74 -22.25
C VAL A 181 -6.21 -35.15 -22.72
N GLY A 182 -4.90 -35.37 -22.91
CA GLY A 182 -4.31 -36.68 -23.27
C GLY A 182 -4.20 -37.69 -22.11
N PRO A 183 -3.81 -37.30 -20.88
CA PRO A 183 -3.85 -38.17 -19.71
C PRO A 183 -5.27 -38.32 -19.14
N THR A 184 -5.50 -39.34 -18.31
CA THR A 184 -6.75 -39.52 -17.56
C THR A 184 -6.42 -39.80 -16.10
N PRO A 185 -6.72 -38.87 -15.16
CA PRO A 185 -7.35 -37.56 -15.36
C PRO A 185 -6.51 -36.58 -16.19
N ASP A 186 -7.16 -35.52 -16.71
CA ASP A 186 -6.48 -34.40 -17.36
C ASP A 186 -5.47 -33.75 -16.39
N THR A 187 -4.40 -33.16 -16.91
CA THR A 187 -3.46 -32.35 -16.12
C THR A 187 -3.65 -30.87 -16.43
N ALA A 188 -3.54 -30.01 -15.42
CA ALA A 188 -3.63 -28.56 -15.55
C ALA A 188 -2.36 -27.90 -14.98
N THR A 189 -1.58 -27.25 -15.83
CA THR A 189 -0.31 -26.61 -15.45
C THR A 189 -0.34 -25.12 -15.74
N VAL A 190 0.58 -24.38 -15.13
CA VAL A 190 0.73 -22.93 -15.35
C VAL A 190 2.19 -22.60 -15.67
N ALA A 191 2.38 -21.61 -16.53
CA ALA A 191 3.69 -21.03 -16.79
C ALA A 191 3.64 -19.50 -16.68
N THR A 192 4.69 -18.87 -16.17
CA THR A 192 4.87 -17.42 -16.17
C THR A 192 6.11 -17.04 -16.98
N THR A 193 6.05 -15.92 -17.70
CA THR A 193 7.25 -15.38 -18.34
C THR A 193 8.18 -14.73 -17.30
N THR A 194 9.45 -14.52 -17.66
CA THR A 194 10.35 -13.63 -16.90
C THR A 194 9.80 -12.21 -16.87
N GLY A 195 10.05 -11.46 -15.81
CA GLY A 195 9.63 -10.06 -15.67
C GLY A 195 10.43 -9.26 -14.66
N ILE A 196 10.00 -8.02 -14.43
CA ILE A 196 10.63 -7.08 -13.48
C ILE A 196 9.60 -6.65 -12.43
N VAL A 197 10.02 -6.69 -11.16
CA VAL A 197 9.22 -6.31 -9.98
C VAL A 197 10.10 -5.51 -9.01
N LEU A 198 9.53 -4.49 -8.36
CA LEU A 198 10.26 -3.54 -7.51
C LEU A 198 10.07 -3.82 -6.03
N GLN A 199 11.18 -3.77 -5.30
CA GLN A 199 11.26 -3.78 -3.83
C GLN A 199 11.93 -2.50 -3.28
N LEU A 200 11.74 -1.38 -3.99
CA LEU A 200 12.58 -0.18 -4.13
C LEU A 200 13.42 -0.19 -5.40
N HIS A 201 14.20 -1.24 -5.63
CA HIS A 201 14.98 -1.43 -6.85
C HIS A 201 14.36 -2.50 -7.75
N ASP A 202 14.74 -2.50 -9.01
CA ASP A 202 14.29 -3.49 -9.99
C ASP A 202 14.90 -4.86 -9.68
N HIS A 203 14.05 -5.87 -9.53
CA HIS A 203 14.44 -7.26 -9.40
C HIS A 203 13.88 -8.09 -10.55
N THR A 204 14.69 -9.02 -11.07
CA THR A 204 14.26 -9.97 -12.08
C THR A 204 13.47 -11.10 -11.43
N TYR A 205 12.21 -11.25 -11.82
CA TYR A 205 11.41 -12.43 -11.50
C TYR A 205 11.57 -13.47 -12.61
N PRO A 206 12.03 -14.70 -12.32
CA PRO A 206 12.28 -15.70 -13.35
C PRO A 206 10.97 -16.24 -13.94
N ALA A 207 11.09 -16.90 -15.09
CA ALA A 207 10.00 -17.72 -15.61
C ALA A 207 9.79 -18.96 -14.72
N PHE A 208 8.52 -19.30 -14.48
CA PHE A 208 8.11 -20.56 -13.85
C PHE A 208 7.35 -21.39 -14.89
N ASP A 209 7.51 -22.71 -14.88
CA ASP A 209 6.75 -23.65 -15.70
C ASP A 209 6.49 -24.93 -14.91
N THR A 210 5.25 -25.10 -14.45
CA THR A 210 4.85 -26.25 -13.63
C THR A 210 4.59 -27.52 -14.42
N SER A 211 4.64 -27.46 -15.77
CA SER A 211 4.71 -28.67 -16.60
C SER A 211 6.12 -29.26 -16.67
N ALA A 212 7.11 -28.50 -16.20
CA ALA A 212 8.51 -28.89 -16.15
C ALA A 212 8.97 -29.05 -14.69
N ALA A 213 9.99 -28.29 -14.27
CA ALA A 213 10.61 -28.45 -12.96
C ALA A 213 10.09 -27.47 -11.90
N SER A 214 9.26 -26.50 -12.27
CA SER A 214 8.77 -25.49 -11.32
C SER A 214 7.61 -26.01 -10.48
N GLU A 215 7.45 -25.47 -9.29
CA GLU A 215 6.34 -25.79 -8.39
C GLU A 215 5.69 -24.48 -7.90
N ALA A 216 4.38 -24.53 -7.65
CA ALA A 216 3.65 -23.49 -6.94
C ALA A 216 3.41 -23.91 -5.49
N TYR A 217 3.43 -22.96 -4.56
CA TYR A 217 3.15 -23.20 -3.14
C TYR A 217 1.68 -22.84 -2.85
N VAL A 218 0.93 -23.81 -2.31
CA VAL A 218 -0.47 -23.64 -1.93
C VAL A 218 -0.53 -23.10 -0.51
N ILE A 219 -0.75 -21.80 -0.34
CA ILE A 219 -0.52 -21.15 0.96
C ILE A 219 -1.58 -21.46 2.01
N ASN A 220 -2.82 -21.67 1.58
CA ASN A 220 -4.00 -21.80 2.42
C ASN A 220 -4.69 -23.15 2.23
N ASP A 221 -3.92 -24.22 2.00
CA ASP A 221 -4.44 -25.58 2.08
C ASP A 221 -5.01 -25.84 3.48
N SER A 222 -6.22 -26.39 3.53
CA SER A 222 -6.98 -26.60 4.78
C SER A 222 -6.36 -27.64 5.71
N VAL A 223 -5.45 -28.48 5.22
CA VAL A 223 -4.79 -29.54 5.99
C VAL A 223 -3.33 -29.22 6.22
N THR A 224 -2.59 -28.90 5.15
CA THR A 224 -1.14 -28.66 5.18
C THR A 224 -0.79 -27.41 4.38
N PRO A 225 -0.87 -26.22 5.00
CA PRO A 225 -0.42 -24.97 4.39
C PRO A 225 1.01 -25.09 3.80
N TYR A 226 1.24 -24.41 2.68
CA TYR A 226 2.50 -24.37 1.93
C TYR A 226 2.92 -25.68 1.26
N THR A 227 1.99 -26.60 0.98
CA THR A 227 2.29 -27.75 0.10
C THR A 227 2.63 -27.30 -1.31
N THR A 228 3.59 -27.98 -1.94
CA THR A 228 3.95 -27.70 -3.34
C THR A 228 3.08 -28.49 -4.31
N VAL A 229 2.83 -27.90 -5.47
CA VAL A 229 2.06 -28.51 -6.55
C VAL A 229 2.67 -28.17 -7.91
N GLN A 230 2.75 -29.17 -8.78
CA GLN A 230 3.04 -28.99 -10.21
C GLN A 230 1.76 -28.97 -11.04
N ASP A 231 0.88 -29.94 -10.77
CA ASP A 231 -0.38 -30.11 -11.45
C ASP A 231 -1.54 -29.53 -10.63
N PHE A 232 -2.07 -28.41 -11.08
CA PHE A 232 -3.19 -27.71 -10.47
C PHE A 232 -4.47 -28.55 -10.54
N ALA A 233 -4.52 -29.60 -11.39
CA ALA A 233 -5.63 -30.54 -11.42
C ALA A 233 -5.82 -31.32 -10.09
N THR A 234 -4.80 -31.31 -9.23
CA THR A 234 -4.85 -31.92 -7.89
C THR A 234 -5.53 -31.06 -6.83
N LEU A 235 -5.74 -29.76 -7.11
CA LEU A 235 -6.32 -28.79 -6.17
C LEU A 235 -7.84 -28.89 -6.12
N LEU A 236 -8.33 -30.00 -5.55
CA LEU A 236 -9.76 -30.36 -5.50
C LEU A 236 -10.41 -30.15 -4.12
N THR A 237 -9.76 -29.41 -3.24
CA THR A 237 -10.27 -29.02 -1.92
C THR A 237 -10.04 -27.53 -1.74
N ASP A 238 -11.01 -26.82 -1.17
CA ASP A 238 -10.91 -25.40 -0.88
C ASP A 238 -10.14 -25.14 0.43
N SER A 239 -9.95 -23.86 0.75
CA SER A 239 -9.21 -23.43 1.95
C SER A 239 -9.89 -23.75 3.28
N VAL A 240 -11.17 -24.17 3.26
CA VAL A 240 -11.94 -24.58 4.44
C VAL A 240 -12.21 -26.09 4.48
N GLY A 241 -11.67 -26.86 3.54
CA GLY A 241 -11.82 -28.32 3.47
C GLY A 241 -13.03 -28.81 2.67
N GLY A 242 -13.76 -27.92 2.01
CA GLY A 242 -14.87 -28.23 1.11
C GLY A 242 -14.39 -28.81 -0.22
N SER A 243 -15.19 -29.68 -0.83
CA SER A 243 -14.80 -30.31 -2.10
C SER A 243 -15.05 -29.40 -3.30
N LEU A 244 -14.04 -29.29 -4.16
CA LEU A 244 -14.08 -28.61 -5.45
C LEU A 244 -14.35 -29.59 -6.62
N SER A 245 -14.58 -30.87 -6.34
CA SER A 245 -14.82 -31.87 -7.36
C SER A 245 -16.15 -31.64 -8.10
N GLY A 246 -16.12 -31.61 -9.43
CA GLY A 246 -17.30 -31.31 -10.25
C GLY A 246 -17.76 -29.85 -10.19
N ARG A 247 -16.92 -28.94 -9.67
CA ARG A 247 -17.24 -27.53 -9.47
C ARG A 247 -16.43 -26.61 -10.37
N ARG A 248 -16.74 -25.31 -10.28
CA ARG A 248 -15.92 -24.22 -10.82
C ARG A 248 -15.46 -23.34 -9.69
N TYR A 249 -14.29 -22.75 -9.82
CA TYR A 249 -13.69 -21.97 -8.76
C TYR A 249 -12.54 -21.14 -9.27
N ASN A 250 -12.09 -20.22 -8.42
CA ASN A 250 -11.08 -19.23 -8.73
C ASN A 250 -9.82 -19.52 -7.91
N LEU A 251 -8.70 -19.69 -8.61
CA LEU A 251 -7.36 -19.81 -8.02
C LEU A 251 -6.64 -18.49 -8.23
N VAL A 252 -6.17 -17.85 -7.15
CA VAL A 252 -5.40 -16.61 -7.28
C VAL A 252 -3.92 -16.95 -7.22
N VAL A 253 -3.22 -16.68 -8.32
CA VAL A 253 -1.78 -16.91 -8.47
C VAL A 253 -1.03 -15.60 -8.23
N TRP A 254 0.02 -15.68 -7.43
CA TRP A 254 0.86 -14.54 -7.06
C TRP A 254 2.32 -14.99 -6.92
N GLY A 255 3.24 -14.03 -6.94
CA GLY A 255 4.67 -14.29 -6.90
C GLY A 255 5.35 -13.57 -5.75
N VAL A 256 6.50 -14.10 -5.33
CA VAL A 256 7.46 -13.42 -4.46
C VAL A 256 8.74 -13.26 -5.23
N VAL A 257 9.13 -12.00 -5.45
CA VAL A 257 10.44 -11.67 -6.02
C VAL A 257 11.49 -11.65 -4.90
N SER A 258 12.70 -12.08 -5.21
CA SER A 258 13.84 -12.10 -4.29
C SER A 258 15.09 -11.59 -5.00
N GLU A 259 16.13 -11.24 -4.24
CA GLU A 259 17.39 -10.76 -4.80
C GLU A 259 17.99 -11.79 -5.78
N ALA A 260 18.13 -13.03 -5.34
CA ALA A 260 18.50 -14.13 -6.20
C ALA A 260 17.25 -14.73 -6.87
N THR A 261 17.32 -14.90 -8.19
CA THR A 261 16.23 -15.49 -8.97
C THR A 261 15.88 -16.91 -8.51
N ALA A 262 16.84 -17.67 -7.99
CA ALA A 262 16.61 -19.01 -7.43
C ALA A 262 15.72 -19.00 -6.17
N ASP A 263 15.68 -17.88 -5.46
CA ASP A 263 14.91 -17.72 -4.23
C ASP A 263 13.49 -17.20 -4.49
N CYS A 264 13.20 -16.72 -5.69
CA CYS A 264 11.83 -16.38 -6.10
C CYS A 264 10.89 -17.59 -5.97
N LYS A 265 9.61 -17.33 -5.73
CA LYS A 265 8.59 -18.36 -5.54
C LYS A 265 7.29 -17.98 -6.22
N LEU A 266 6.60 -18.99 -6.76
CA LEU A 266 5.24 -18.90 -7.26
C LEU A 266 4.28 -19.47 -6.19
N PHE A 267 3.19 -18.77 -5.92
CA PHE A 267 2.20 -19.16 -4.94
C PHE A 267 0.80 -19.20 -5.56
N VAL A 268 -0.08 -19.97 -4.93
CA VAL A 268 -1.50 -20.03 -5.26
C VAL A 268 -2.34 -20.02 -4.00
N ASN A 269 -3.40 -19.23 -4.03
CA ASN A 269 -4.46 -19.25 -3.03
C ASN A 269 -5.61 -20.11 -3.56
N LEU A 270 -6.02 -21.08 -2.74
CA LEU A 270 -7.29 -21.76 -2.88
C LEU A 270 -8.43 -20.79 -2.54
N PRO A 271 -9.62 -20.94 -3.15
CA PRO A 271 -10.81 -20.19 -2.76
C PRO A 271 -11.31 -20.66 -1.38
N ASP A 272 -12.30 -19.98 -0.80
CA ASP A 272 -13.09 -20.47 0.35
C ASP A 272 -14.45 -21.07 -0.06
N GLY A 273 -14.69 -21.22 -1.36
CA GLY A 273 -15.93 -21.74 -1.90
C GLY A 273 -15.85 -22.10 -3.39
N SER A 274 -17.00 -22.42 -3.98
CA SER A 274 -17.10 -22.82 -5.38
C SER A 274 -18.48 -22.60 -5.99
N TYR A 275 -18.55 -22.70 -7.31
CA TYR A 275 -19.70 -22.30 -8.11
C TYR A 275 -20.31 -23.48 -8.88
N GLY A 276 -21.64 -23.42 -9.06
CA GLY A 276 -22.40 -24.36 -9.88
C GLY A 276 -22.40 -24.03 -11.38
N THR A 277 -22.21 -22.76 -11.76
CA THR A 277 -22.32 -22.28 -13.15
C THR A 277 -21.05 -21.55 -13.60
N ASN A 278 -20.77 -21.54 -14.91
CA ASN A 278 -19.61 -20.83 -15.47
C ASN A 278 -19.70 -19.33 -15.16
N THR A 279 -20.88 -18.73 -15.35
CA THR A 279 -21.12 -17.30 -15.15
C THR A 279 -20.86 -16.85 -13.73
N ALA A 280 -21.36 -17.60 -12.73
CA ALA A 280 -21.13 -17.26 -11.33
C ALA A 280 -19.65 -17.33 -10.96
N ALA A 281 -18.91 -18.30 -11.51
CA ALA A 281 -17.47 -18.43 -11.27
C ALA A 281 -16.65 -17.30 -11.90
N ILE A 282 -16.95 -16.96 -13.17
CA ILE A 282 -16.30 -15.87 -13.92
C ILE A 282 -16.51 -14.53 -13.20
N ASN A 283 -17.74 -14.29 -12.74
CA ASN A 283 -18.09 -13.06 -12.04
C ASN A 283 -17.67 -13.07 -10.57
N ASP A 284 -17.22 -14.23 -10.05
CA ASP A 284 -16.95 -14.45 -8.63
C ASP A 284 -18.11 -13.97 -7.75
N ALA A 285 -19.33 -14.38 -8.11
CA ALA A 285 -20.59 -13.79 -7.61
C ALA A 285 -20.74 -13.83 -6.08
N GLU A 286 -20.27 -14.91 -5.45
CA GLU A 286 -20.23 -15.08 -3.99
C GLU A 286 -18.90 -14.62 -3.34
N HIS A 287 -18.00 -13.97 -4.08
CA HIS A 287 -16.71 -13.45 -3.60
C HIS A 287 -15.79 -14.49 -2.93
N THR A 288 -15.66 -15.66 -3.55
CA THR A 288 -14.88 -16.78 -2.95
C THR A 288 -13.37 -16.72 -3.26
N SER A 289 -12.97 -15.80 -4.14
CA SER A 289 -11.57 -15.60 -4.50
C SER A 289 -10.78 -14.94 -3.36
N ILE A 290 -9.66 -15.55 -2.97
CA ILE A 290 -8.79 -15.02 -1.92
C ILE A 290 -7.58 -14.32 -2.55
N TYR A 291 -7.54 -12.98 -2.46
CA TYR A 291 -6.46 -12.14 -2.98
C TYR A 291 -5.39 -11.78 -1.94
N THR A 292 -5.63 -12.11 -0.67
CA THR A 292 -4.74 -11.75 0.43
C THR A 292 -3.39 -12.44 0.29
N ILE A 293 -2.33 -11.64 0.38
CA ILE A 293 -0.94 -12.11 0.54
C ILE A 293 -0.57 -11.92 2.03
N PRO A 294 -0.02 -12.94 2.72
CA PRO A 294 0.38 -12.79 4.12
C PRO A 294 1.38 -11.66 4.36
N SER A 295 1.32 -11.05 5.54
CA SER A 295 2.17 -9.90 5.90
C SER A 295 3.66 -10.18 5.84
N ASP A 296 4.08 -11.43 6.00
CA ASP A 296 5.48 -11.85 5.92
C ASP A 296 6.09 -11.67 4.52
N TYR A 297 5.24 -11.52 3.49
CA TYR A 297 5.63 -11.27 2.11
C TYR A 297 5.43 -9.80 1.68
N ARG A 298 5.18 -8.91 2.63
CA ARG A 298 5.10 -7.47 2.36
C ARG A 298 6.44 -6.97 1.78
N GLY A 299 6.37 -6.05 0.82
CA GLY A 299 7.56 -5.57 0.11
C GLY A 299 8.08 -6.49 -0.99
N CYS A 300 7.67 -7.78 -1.03
CA CYS A 300 8.18 -8.74 -2.02
C CYS A 300 7.10 -9.51 -2.81
N GLY A 301 5.89 -9.60 -2.27
CA GLY A 301 4.74 -10.25 -2.90
C GLY A 301 4.00 -9.34 -3.88
N PHE A 302 3.54 -9.91 -4.99
CA PHE A 302 2.75 -9.23 -6.02
C PHE A 302 1.75 -10.19 -6.69
N LEU A 303 0.58 -9.69 -7.07
CA LEU A 303 -0.45 -10.47 -7.76
C LEU A 303 -0.05 -10.73 -9.23
N ILE A 304 -0.44 -11.91 -9.75
CA ILE A 304 -0.18 -12.30 -11.14
C ILE A 304 -1.50 -12.50 -11.89
N SER A 305 -2.36 -13.41 -11.44
CA SER A 305 -3.60 -13.73 -12.16
C SER A 305 -4.65 -14.38 -11.26
N ARG A 306 -5.93 -14.21 -11.61
CA ARG A 306 -7.02 -15.07 -11.17
C ARG A 306 -7.37 -16.06 -12.28
N LEU A 307 -7.19 -17.34 -11.99
CA LEU A 307 -7.57 -18.44 -12.85
C LEU A 307 -8.94 -18.99 -12.46
N THR A 308 -9.95 -18.74 -13.28
CA THR A 308 -11.25 -19.41 -13.18
C THR A 308 -11.19 -20.75 -13.89
N VAL A 309 -11.32 -21.82 -13.15
CA VAL A 309 -11.23 -23.20 -13.65
C VAL A 309 -12.54 -23.93 -13.49
N ARG A 310 -12.72 -24.98 -14.29
CA ARG A 310 -13.83 -25.93 -14.17
C ARG A 310 -13.25 -27.34 -14.16
N HIS A 311 -13.62 -28.09 -13.13
CA HIS A 311 -13.39 -29.52 -13.04
C HIS A 311 -14.71 -30.28 -13.22
N GLN A 312 -14.68 -31.38 -13.98
CA GLN A 312 -15.81 -32.27 -14.19
C GLN A 312 -15.39 -33.71 -13.90
N THR A 313 -16.23 -34.49 -13.21
CA THR A 313 -15.92 -35.88 -12.87
C THR A 313 -16.10 -36.86 -14.04
N THR A 314 -16.65 -36.40 -15.16
CA THR A 314 -16.83 -37.20 -16.38
C THR A 314 -15.49 -37.68 -16.91
N GLY A 315 -15.41 -38.94 -17.36
CA GLY A 315 -14.23 -39.47 -18.05
C GLY A 315 -12.99 -39.61 -17.17
N GLY A 316 -13.12 -39.58 -15.83
CA GLY A 316 -12.01 -39.72 -14.90
C GLY A 316 -11.48 -38.40 -14.33
N GLY A 317 -11.96 -37.24 -14.80
CA GLY A 317 -11.55 -35.91 -14.32
C GLY A 317 -11.15 -34.99 -15.47
N GLN A 318 -12.11 -34.28 -16.05
CA GLN A 318 -11.90 -33.31 -17.13
C GLN A 318 -11.69 -31.90 -16.59
N TRP A 319 -10.75 -31.17 -17.17
CA TRP A 319 -10.40 -29.81 -16.77
C TRP A 319 -10.58 -28.81 -17.91
N SER A 320 -10.87 -27.55 -17.56
CA SER A 320 -10.90 -26.45 -18.51
C SER A 320 -10.68 -25.12 -17.81
N VAL A 321 -9.95 -24.22 -18.47
CA VAL A 321 -9.79 -22.82 -18.05
C VAL A 321 -10.95 -22.02 -18.64
N LEU A 322 -11.74 -21.39 -17.78
CA LEU A 322 -12.85 -20.52 -18.18
C LEU A 322 -12.38 -19.08 -18.38
N GLN A 323 -11.48 -18.60 -17.51
CA GLN A 323 -10.92 -17.26 -17.56
C GLN A 323 -9.54 -17.23 -16.93
N ASN A 324 -8.67 -16.38 -17.48
CA ASN A 324 -7.36 -16.05 -16.93
C ASN A 324 -7.30 -14.52 -16.84
N GLU A 325 -7.67 -13.98 -15.69
CA GLU A 325 -7.75 -12.54 -15.46
C GLU A 325 -6.41 -12.01 -14.96
N ASP A 326 -5.92 -10.96 -15.59
CA ASP A 326 -4.67 -10.31 -15.23
C ASP A 326 -4.84 -9.47 -13.97
N LEU A 327 -3.99 -9.70 -12.96
CA LEU A 327 -3.98 -8.95 -11.71
C LEU A 327 -2.70 -8.13 -11.52
N ARG A 328 -1.78 -8.15 -12.50
CA ARG A 328 -0.48 -7.49 -12.37
C ARG A 328 -0.65 -5.99 -12.26
N GLY A 329 0.13 -5.38 -11.37
CA GLY A 329 0.04 -3.95 -11.06
C GLY A 329 -1.16 -3.55 -10.18
N LEU A 330 -2.02 -4.50 -9.83
CA LEU A 330 -3.05 -4.29 -8.81
C LEU A 330 -2.49 -4.63 -7.43
N TYR A 331 -2.88 -3.83 -6.45
CA TYR A 331 -2.51 -4.09 -5.06
C TYR A 331 -3.44 -5.17 -4.47
N PRO A 332 -2.92 -6.11 -3.66
CA PRO A 332 -3.74 -7.02 -2.89
C PRO A 332 -4.73 -6.21 -2.03
N SER A 333 -6.01 -6.26 -2.36
CA SER A 333 -7.02 -5.52 -1.59
C SER A 333 -7.31 -6.28 -0.29
N THR A 334 -7.21 -5.59 0.85
CA THR A 334 -7.85 -6.05 2.10
C THR A 334 -9.35 -5.73 2.12
N SER A 335 -9.94 -5.35 0.98
CA SER A 335 -11.36 -5.04 0.84
C SER A 335 -12.04 -6.09 -0.06
N PRO A 336 -13.14 -6.71 0.40
CA PRO A 336 -14.06 -7.41 -0.49
C PRO A 336 -14.66 -6.37 -1.46
N GLY A 337 -14.65 -6.65 -2.76
CA GLY A 337 -15.46 -5.89 -3.72
C GLY A 337 -14.75 -4.91 -4.65
N GLY A 338 -13.45 -5.03 -4.87
CA GLY A 338 -12.70 -4.21 -5.85
C GLY A 338 -12.42 -4.90 -7.18
N GLY A 339 -13.42 -5.58 -7.77
CA GLY A 339 -13.27 -6.13 -9.12
C GLY A 339 -13.05 -5.02 -10.15
N ALA A 340 -12.22 -5.30 -11.16
CA ALA A 340 -11.98 -4.49 -12.35
C ALA A 340 -13.26 -3.83 -12.88
N SER A 341 -13.15 -2.70 -13.61
CA SER A 341 -14.29 -2.12 -14.34
C SER A 341 -14.98 -3.18 -15.20
N GLN A 342 -16.06 -3.75 -14.68
CA GLN A 342 -16.81 -4.80 -15.34
C GLN A 342 -17.53 -4.17 -16.53
N THR A 343 -17.35 -4.73 -17.72
CA THR A 343 -18.11 -4.33 -18.92
C THR A 343 -19.35 -5.21 -19.14
N GLN A 344 -19.59 -6.19 -18.25
CA GLN A 344 -20.70 -7.12 -18.29
C GLN A 344 -21.22 -7.36 -16.86
N PHE A 345 -22.54 -7.35 -16.70
CA PHE A 345 -23.23 -7.55 -15.42
C PHE A 345 -24.24 -8.68 -15.58
N SER A 346 -24.52 -9.43 -14.51
CA SER A 346 -25.70 -10.31 -14.48
C SER A 346 -26.96 -9.48 -14.66
N ASP A 347 -28.00 -10.03 -15.28
CA ASP A 347 -29.32 -9.40 -15.34
C ASP A 347 -29.89 -9.03 -13.96
N ALA A 348 -29.59 -9.83 -12.94
CA ALA A 348 -29.95 -9.53 -11.55
C ALA A 348 -29.10 -8.43 -10.89
N ALA A 349 -27.99 -8.00 -11.50
CA ALA A 349 -27.03 -7.10 -10.87
C ALA A 349 -27.25 -5.62 -11.22
N PHE A 350 -28.15 -5.30 -12.16
CA PHE A 350 -28.43 -3.92 -12.56
C PHE A 350 -29.93 -3.69 -12.78
N ALA A 351 -30.49 -2.80 -11.97
CA ALA A 351 -31.87 -2.34 -12.03
C ALA A 351 -31.89 -0.82 -11.96
N VAL A 352 -32.72 -0.17 -12.77
CA VAL A 352 -33.00 1.27 -12.60
C VAL A 352 -34.29 1.38 -11.79
N PHE A 353 -34.20 1.85 -10.55
CA PHE A 353 -35.37 2.06 -9.68
C PHE A 353 -35.63 3.55 -9.44
N ASN A 354 -36.87 3.88 -9.08
CA ASN A 354 -37.23 5.24 -8.68
C ASN A 354 -36.75 5.52 -7.26
N ASP A 355 -36.04 6.63 -7.08
CA ASP A 355 -35.41 7.00 -5.80
C ASP A 355 -36.42 7.29 -4.66
N ALA A 356 -37.64 7.72 -4.99
CA ALA A 356 -38.69 7.99 -4.00
C ALA A 356 -39.59 6.78 -3.71
N ASP A 357 -39.62 5.80 -4.62
CA ASP A 357 -40.42 4.58 -4.52
C ASP A 357 -39.69 3.42 -5.20
N ASN A 358 -38.86 2.75 -4.41
CA ASN A 358 -37.99 1.66 -4.87
C ASN A 358 -38.75 0.41 -5.33
N THR A 359 -40.08 0.37 -5.23
CA THR A 359 -40.90 -0.70 -5.80
C THR A 359 -41.13 -0.52 -7.31
N LYS A 360 -40.82 0.67 -7.86
CA LYS A 360 -40.85 0.96 -9.30
C LYS A 360 -39.45 0.79 -9.88
N ALA A 361 -39.23 -0.31 -10.60
CA ALA A 361 -37.95 -0.62 -11.23
C ALA A 361 -38.10 -1.09 -12.68
N VAL A 362 -37.03 -0.92 -13.44
CA VAL A 362 -36.81 -1.53 -14.75
C VAL A 362 -35.63 -2.49 -14.64
N ASP A 363 -35.92 -3.77 -14.82
CA ASP A 363 -34.95 -4.87 -14.85
C ASP A 363 -34.78 -5.39 -16.28
N LEU A 364 -33.57 -5.87 -16.59
CA LEU A 364 -33.26 -6.50 -17.87
C LEU A 364 -33.19 -8.03 -17.71
N ASP A 365 -34.32 -8.75 -17.77
CA ASP A 365 -34.32 -10.22 -17.73
C ASP A 365 -33.89 -10.83 -19.08
N VAL A 366 -32.79 -11.60 -19.09
CA VAL A 366 -32.28 -12.27 -20.31
C VAL A 366 -32.49 -13.78 -20.31
N SER A 367 -33.26 -14.32 -19.38
CA SER A 367 -33.52 -15.77 -19.22
C SER A 367 -34.09 -16.45 -20.47
N ALA A 368 -34.82 -15.70 -21.30
CA ALA A 368 -35.41 -16.18 -22.55
C ALA A 368 -34.45 -16.11 -23.77
N VAL A 369 -33.25 -15.55 -23.62
CA VAL A 369 -32.25 -15.51 -24.70
C VAL A 369 -31.59 -16.88 -24.82
N THR A 370 -31.70 -17.50 -26.01
CA THR A 370 -31.08 -18.80 -26.28
C THR A 370 -29.58 -18.78 -25.98
N THR A 371 -29.08 -19.86 -25.39
CA THR A 371 -27.65 -20.03 -25.06
C THR A 371 -26.74 -19.65 -26.24
N ALA A 372 -25.63 -18.97 -25.94
CA ALA A 372 -24.65 -18.47 -26.91
C ALA A 372 -25.19 -17.42 -27.91
N THR A 373 -26.29 -16.74 -27.59
CA THR A 373 -26.83 -15.64 -28.40
C THR A 373 -26.63 -14.32 -27.68
N THR A 374 -25.99 -13.35 -28.35
CA THR A 374 -25.93 -11.96 -27.88
C THR A 374 -27.05 -11.15 -28.53
N ARG A 375 -27.80 -10.39 -27.71
CA ARG A 375 -28.78 -9.42 -28.19
C ARG A 375 -28.28 -8.01 -27.88
N THR A 376 -28.08 -7.19 -28.91
CA THR A 376 -27.71 -5.80 -28.75
C THR A 376 -28.96 -4.93 -28.81
N ILE A 377 -29.24 -4.21 -27.73
CA ILE A 377 -30.28 -3.19 -27.68
C ILE A 377 -29.58 -1.84 -27.87
N THR A 378 -29.85 -1.19 -29.01
CA THR A 378 -29.40 0.18 -29.27
C THR A 378 -30.60 1.09 -29.09
N ILE A 379 -30.48 2.07 -28.20
CA ILE A 379 -31.45 3.17 -28.06
C ILE A 379 -30.88 4.35 -28.86
N PRO A 380 -31.36 4.61 -30.09
CA PRO A 380 -30.89 5.75 -30.87
C PRO A 380 -31.38 7.05 -30.25
N ASP A 381 -30.62 8.12 -30.43
CA ASP A 381 -31.02 9.48 -30.03
C ASP A 381 -31.91 10.18 -31.09
N SER A 382 -32.19 9.51 -32.22
CA SER A 382 -33.12 9.94 -33.27
C SER A 382 -33.44 8.82 -34.25
#